data_AF-A0AAJ3MZ21-F1
#
_entry.id   AF-A0AAJ3MZ21-F1
#
_cell.length_a   1.000
_cell.length_b   1.000
_cell.length_c   1.000
_cell.angle_alpha   90.00
_cell.angle_beta   90.00
_cell.angle_gamma   90.00
#
_symmetry.space_group_name_H-M   'P 1'
#
loop_
_entity.id
_entity.type
_entity.pdbx_description
1 polymer ?
#
loop_
_entity_poly.entity_id
_entity_poly.type
_entity_poly.pdbx_seq_one_letter_code
_entity_poly.pdbx_strand_id
1 'polypeptide(L)'
;DNKASDNQPQLERNETGAAIVTSESYDNVNAQATTLNHYDTTSINVDGVDIIIGLSNIDIKDWTATIVEGRKLEVCCGRYSDTRFGVSDSLNENSNGYMFYNGNPTQNMPTSGGATYSGDTIISVRNVYGLEPKEYHRGSSEFNVDFGNKTLEGSLNIPNRNLQPVKVEINAQISGNSFTGTTDSTTLSNGQVEGKFYGNNAKEMAGLAQGNDQSWNAAFGAAKQ
;
A
#
# COMPACT_ATOMS: atom_id res chain seq x y z
N ASP A 1 -15.37 -45.11 -12.38
CA ASP A 1 -16.21 -43.91 -12.47
C ASP A 1 -16.13 -43.03 -11.24
N ASN A 2 -16.05 -41.73 -11.51
CA ASN A 2 -16.30 -40.55 -10.67
C ASN A 2 -15.31 -40.17 -9.55
N LYS A 3 -14.30 -39.40 -9.97
CA LYS A 3 -13.71 -38.29 -9.22
C LYS A 3 -14.82 -37.37 -8.68
N ALA A 4 -14.90 -37.21 -7.36
CA ALA A 4 -15.54 -36.05 -6.77
C ALA A 4 -14.55 -34.88 -6.88
N SER A 5 -14.87 -33.93 -7.78
CA SER A 5 -14.23 -32.62 -7.82
C SER A 5 -14.65 -31.87 -6.56
N ASP A 6 -13.70 -31.61 -5.68
CA ASP A 6 -13.89 -30.74 -4.52
C ASP A 6 -13.93 -29.29 -5.01
N ASN A 7 -15.07 -28.89 -5.59
CA ASN A 7 -15.39 -27.49 -5.85
C ASN A 7 -15.85 -26.87 -4.52
N GLN A 8 -14.89 -26.53 -3.65
CA GLN A 8 -15.14 -25.46 -2.71
C GLN A 8 -15.31 -24.17 -3.53
N PRO A 9 -16.44 -23.44 -3.39
CA PRO A 9 -16.54 -22.12 -4.00
C PRO A 9 -15.42 -21.27 -3.39
N GLN A 10 -14.47 -20.84 -4.22
CA GLN A 10 -13.57 -19.75 -3.85
C GLN A 10 -14.49 -18.59 -3.48
N LEU A 11 -14.56 -18.24 -2.19
CA LEU A 11 -15.11 -16.96 -1.80
C LEU A 11 -14.33 -15.92 -2.59
N GLU A 12 -14.97 -15.32 -3.61
CA GLU A 12 -14.49 -14.06 -4.15
C GLU A 12 -14.56 -13.07 -2.99
N ARG A 13 -13.46 -12.95 -2.26
CA ARG A 13 -13.34 -11.94 -1.23
C ARG A 13 -13.32 -10.63 -1.98
N ASN A 14 -14.40 -9.86 -1.87
CA ASN A 14 -14.60 -8.51 -2.42
C ASN A 14 -13.61 -7.48 -1.84
N GLU A 15 -12.41 -7.91 -1.47
CA GLU A 15 -11.39 -7.12 -0.82
C GLU A 15 -10.73 -6.22 -1.86
N THR A 16 -10.85 -4.93 -1.62
CA THR A 16 -10.37 -3.87 -2.50
C THR A 16 -9.04 -3.28 -2.03
N GLY A 17 -8.58 -3.61 -0.82
CA GLY A 17 -7.31 -3.14 -0.29
C GLY A 17 -7.17 -3.42 1.21
N ALA A 18 -6.27 -2.69 1.87
CA ALA A 18 -6.09 -2.73 3.31
C ALA A 18 -5.61 -1.39 3.88
N ALA A 19 -5.71 -1.24 5.19
CA ALA A 19 -5.18 -0.11 5.93
C ALA A 19 -4.43 -0.57 7.18
N ILE A 20 -3.26 -0.01 7.45
CA ILE A 20 -2.60 -0.05 8.75
C ILE A 20 -3.21 1.06 9.61
N VAL A 21 -3.82 0.67 10.72
CA VAL A 21 -4.36 1.57 11.75
C VAL A 21 -3.29 1.76 12.81
N THR A 22 -2.84 3.00 13.00
CA THR A 22 -1.87 3.37 14.03
C THR A 22 -2.54 4.14 15.15
N SER A 23 -2.53 3.59 16.36
CA SER A 23 -2.92 4.32 17.58
C SER A 23 -1.66 4.81 18.29
N GLU A 24 -1.51 6.12 18.47
CA GLU A 24 -0.46 6.67 19.33
C GLU A 24 -0.94 6.68 20.78
N SER A 25 -0.31 5.87 21.64
CA SER A 25 -0.40 6.04 23.09
C SER A 25 1.01 6.35 23.61
N TYR A 26 1.12 7.20 24.62
CA TYR A 26 2.33 7.88 25.11
C TYR A 26 3.68 7.13 25.03
N ASP A 27 3.73 5.79 25.06
CA ASP A 27 4.95 4.98 24.89
C ASP A 27 4.82 3.77 23.93
N ASN A 28 3.63 3.50 23.34
CA ASN A 28 3.40 2.33 22.49
C ASN A 28 2.60 2.71 21.24
N VAL A 29 3.19 2.46 20.06
CA VAL A 29 2.47 2.48 18.79
C VAL A 29 2.05 1.06 18.46
N ASN A 30 0.74 0.84 18.37
CA ASN A 30 0.18 -0.40 17.85
C ASN A 30 -0.24 -0.15 16.40
N ALA A 31 0.23 -1.00 15.50
CA ALA A 31 -0.08 -0.93 14.08
C ALA A 31 -0.73 -2.26 13.64
N GLN A 32 -2.01 -2.21 13.24
CA GLN A 32 -2.75 -3.39 12.78
C GLN A 32 -3.31 -3.20 11.38
N ALA A 33 -3.18 -4.23 10.54
CA ALA A 33 -3.76 -4.24 9.20
C ALA A 33 -5.24 -4.66 9.25
N THR A 34 -6.10 -3.84 8.67
CA THR A 34 -7.54 -4.08 8.47
C THR A 34 -7.84 -4.12 6.97
N THR A 35 -8.67 -5.08 6.55
CA THR A 35 -9.08 -5.25 5.15
C THR A 35 -10.16 -4.26 4.73
N LEU A 36 -10.06 -3.74 3.52
CA LEU A 36 -11.07 -2.88 2.88
C LEU A 36 -11.88 -3.68 1.86
N ASN A 37 -13.19 -3.45 1.80
CA ASN A 37 -14.13 -4.22 0.97
C ASN A 37 -14.91 -3.38 -0.05
N HIS A 38 -14.57 -2.10 -0.17
CA HIS A 38 -15.21 -1.19 -1.10
C HIS A 38 -14.21 -0.21 -1.71
N TYR A 39 -14.30 -0.02 -3.02
CA TYR A 39 -13.48 0.94 -3.74
C TYR A 39 -14.26 2.22 -3.98
N ASP A 40 -13.72 3.32 -3.43
CA ASP A 40 -14.11 4.68 -3.74
C ASP A 40 -12.84 5.54 -3.84
N THR A 41 -12.88 6.62 -4.61
CA THR A 41 -11.71 7.48 -4.87
C THR A 41 -11.58 8.64 -3.90
N THR A 42 -12.59 8.86 -3.06
CA THR A 42 -12.74 10.00 -2.16
C THR A 42 -12.85 9.59 -0.70
N SER A 43 -13.26 8.35 -0.41
CA SER A 43 -13.43 7.82 0.94
C SER A 43 -13.10 6.32 1.06
N ILE A 44 -12.76 5.88 2.26
CA ILE A 44 -12.68 4.47 2.65
C ILE A 44 -13.35 4.29 4.01
N ASN A 45 -13.90 3.10 4.27
CA ASN A 45 -14.39 2.74 5.60
C ASN A 45 -13.40 1.79 6.29
N VAL A 46 -12.90 2.19 7.46
CA VAL A 46 -11.99 1.39 8.28
C VAL A 46 -12.68 1.11 9.61
N ASP A 47 -13.11 -0.12 9.83
CA ASP A 47 -13.79 -0.58 11.06
C ASP A 47 -14.98 0.31 11.47
N GLY A 48 -15.78 0.75 10.48
CA GLY A 48 -16.95 1.60 10.70
C GLY A 48 -16.64 3.10 10.74
N VAL A 49 -15.38 3.51 10.58
CA VAL A 49 -14.97 4.91 10.48
C VAL A 49 -14.74 5.29 9.02
N ASP A 50 -15.48 6.28 8.51
CA ASP A 50 -15.26 6.83 7.18
C ASP A 50 -14.08 7.81 7.20
N ILE A 51 -13.10 7.55 6.33
CA ILE A 51 -11.88 8.32 6.18
C ILE A 51 -11.86 8.95 4.79
N ILE A 52 -11.66 10.26 4.74
CA ILE A 52 -11.51 11.01 3.48
C ILE A 52 -10.13 10.70 2.90
N ILE A 53 -10.10 10.26 1.64
CA ILE A 53 -8.89 9.93 0.89
C ILE A 53 -8.77 10.70 -0.43
N GLY A 54 -9.71 11.58 -0.75
CA GLY A 54 -9.67 12.37 -1.96
C GLY A 54 -10.69 13.51 -1.98
N LEU A 55 -10.53 14.43 -2.93
CA LEU A 55 -11.44 15.54 -3.13
C LEU A 55 -12.34 15.26 -4.34
N SER A 56 -13.66 15.38 -4.14
CA SER A 56 -14.63 15.22 -5.22
C SER A 56 -14.44 16.27 -6.31
N ASN A 57 -14.62 15.89 -7.57
CA ASN A 57 -14.58 16.78 -8.75
C ASN A 57 -13.23 17.48 -9.01
N ILE A 58 -12.13 17.00 -8.44
CA ILE A 58 -10.79 17.53 -8.69
C ILE A 58 -9.86 16.36 -9.08
N ASP A 59 -9.35 16.39 -10.31
CA ASP A 59 -8.38 15.39 -10.81
C ASP A 59 -6.95 15.92 -10.61
N ILE A 60 -6.41 15.73 -9.41
CA ILE A 60 -5.04 16.10 -9.07
C ILE A 60 -4.13 14.95 -9.51
N LYS A 61 -3.35 15.15 -10.59
CA LYS A 61 -2.44 14.12 -11.12
C LYS A 61 -1.30 13.76 -10.18
N ASP A 62 -0.85 14.72 -9.39
CA ASP A 62 0.24 14.52 -8.44
C ASP A 62 -0.30 14.21 -7.02
N TRP A 63 0.61 14.01 -6.08
CA TRP A 63 0.26 13.86 -4.66
C TRP A 63 -0.61 15.01 -4.15
N THR A 64 -1.72 14.66 -3.51
CA THR A 64 -2.54 15.61 -2.76
C THR A 64 -2.03 15.68 -1.33
N ALA A 65 -1.64 16.87 -0.86
CA ALA A 65 -1.23 17.13 0.52
C ALA A 65 -2.06 18.28 1.09
N THR A 66 -2.97 17.98 2.03
CA THR A 66 -3.89 18.99 2.57
C THR A 66 -4.35 18.62 3.97
N ILE A 67 -5.13 19.50 4.60
CA ILE A 67 -5.83 19.22 5.86
C ILE A 67 -7.32 19.18 5.56
N VAL A 68 -7.98 18.06 5.89
CA VAL A 68 -9.44 17.90 5.77
C VAL A 68 -9.99 17.47 7.12
N GLU A 69 -10.99 18.20 7.62
CA GLU A 69 -11.60 17.93 8.94
C GLU A 69 -10.59 17.84 10.10
N GLY A 70 -9.46 18.53 9.99
CA GLY A 70 -8.39 18.53 11.00
C GLY A 70 -7.37 17.39 10.85
N ARG A 71 -7.55 16.47 9.89
CA ARG A 71 -6.56 15.42 9.56
C ARG A 71 -5.64 15.88 8.45
N LYS A 72 -4.34 15.65 8.61
CA LYS A 72 -3.38 15.76 7.49
C LYS A 72 -3.60 14.58 6.55
N LEU A 73 -3.79 14.88 5.28
CA LEU A 73 -4.02 13.92 4.21
C LEU A 73 -2.87 14.00 3.20
N GLU A 74 -2.21 12.88 2.92
CA GLU A 74 -1.26 12.74 1.83
C GLU A 74 -1.59 11.50 0.99
N VAL A 75 -2.21 11.70 -0.18
CA VAL A 75 -2.74 10.62 -1.01
C VAL A 75 -2.30 10.75 -2.46
N CYS A 76 -1.96 9.61 -3.05
CA CYS A 76 -1.75 9.48 -4.48
C CYS A 76 -2.88 8.68 -5.15
N CYS A 77 -3.38 9.05 -6.33
CA CYS A 77 -3.43 10.35 -7.04
C CYS A 77 -4.08 10.10 -8.40
N GLY A 78 -4.43 11.16 -9.13
CA GLY A 78 -5.06 11.09 -10.45
C GLY A 78 -4.21 10.53 -11.59
N ARG A 79 -2.92 10.22 -11.36
CA ARG A 79 -2.10 9.46 -12.33
C ARG A 79 -2.45 7.97 -12.35
N TYR A 80 -3.04 7.48 -11.27
CA TYR A 80 -3.57 6.12 -11.16
C TYR A 80 -5.09 6.16 -11.34
N SER A 81 -5.60 5.30 -12.21
CA SER A 81 -7.01 5.28 -12.59
C SER A 81 -7.84 4.31 -11.78
N ASP A 82 -7.23 3.26 -11.23
CA ASP A 82 -7.92 2.21 -10.48
C ASP A 82 -7.42 2.09 -9.04
N THR A 83 -6.45 2.91 -8.61
CA THR A 83 -5.85 2.81 -7.27
C THR A 83 -5.71 4.15 -6.55
N ARG A 84 -5.81 4.09 -5.22
CA ARG A 84 -5.46 5.15 -4.29
C ARG A 84 -4.64 4.57 -3.14
N PHE A 85 -3.62 5.28 -2.72
CA PHE A 85 -2.81 4.90 -1.57
C PHE A 85 -2.25 6.14 -0.92
N GLY A 86 -1.98 6.07 0.38
CA GLY A 86 -1.53 7.22 1.12
C GLY A 86 -1.74 7.10 2.61
N VAL A 87 -1.81 8.25 3.24
CA VAL A 87 -1.95 8.39 4.69
C VAL A 87 -3.00 9.44 5.05
N SER A 88 -3.74 9.16 6.12
CA SER A 88 -4.62 10.09 6.81
C SER A 88 -4.21 10.10 8.28
N ASP A 89 -3.61 11.21 8.72
CA ASP A 89 -3.04 11.34 10.05
C ASP A 89 -4.14 11.36 11.14
N SER A 90 -3.74 11.08 12.37
CA SER A 90 -4.56 11.24 13.57
C SER A 90 -5.07 12.68 13.71
N LEU A 91 -6.29 12.84 14.23
CA LEU A 91 -6.87 14.14 14.61
C LEU A 91 -6.23 14.72 15.87
N ASN A 92 -5.86 13.83 16.80
CA ASN A 92 -5.28 14.11 18.11
C ASN A 92 -4.75 12.80 18.72
N GLU A 93 -4.13 12.91 19.89
CA GLU A 93 -3.53 11.79 20.65
C GLU A 93 -4.49 10.65 21.00
N ASN A 94 -5.81 10.85 20.92
CA ASN A 94 -6.83 9.81 21.19
C ASN A 94 -7.47 9.24 19.93
N SER A 95 -6.92 9.54 18.75
CA SER A 95 -7.48 9.13 17.46
C SER A 95 -6.45 8.37 16.64
N ASN A 96 -6.95 7.42 15.85
CA ASN A 96 -6.09 6.62 14.99
C ASN A 96 -5.63 7.41 13.77
N GLY A 97 -4.39 7.18 13.35
CA GLY A 97 -3.88 7.45 12.01
C GLY A 97 -4.06 6.22 11.11
N TYR A 98 -4.05 6.44 9.80
CA TYR A 98 -4.31 5.42 8.79
C TYR A 98 -3.29 5.52 7.67
N MET A 99 -2.67 4.40 7.32
CA MET A 99 -1.90 4.24 6.08
C MET A 99 -2.57 3.17 5.24
N PHE A 100 -2.90 3.45 3.99
CA PHE A 100 -3.80 2.59 3.23
C PHE A 100 -3.41 2.44 1.77
N TYR A 101 -3.96 1.39 1.17
CA TYR A 101 -4.11 1.24 -0.27
C TYR A 101 -5.50 0.69 -0.56
N ASN A 102 -6.10 1.13 -1.66
CA ASN A 102 -7.41 0.69 -2.10
C ASN A 102 -7.55 0.84 -3.62
N GLY A 103 -8.33 -0.02 -4.26
CA GLY A 103 -8.51 0.06 -5.70
C GLY A 103 -9.60 -0.84 -6.26
N ASN A 104 -9.85 -0.70 -7.55
CA ASN A 104 -10.74 -1.56 -8.33
C ASN A 104 -10.01 -2.86 -8.74
N PRO A 105 -10.25 -4.01 -8.06
CA PRO A 105 -9.37 -5.17 -8.18
C PRO A 105 -9.41 -5.78 -9.58
N THR A 106 -8.25 -6.25 -10.05
CA THR A 106 -8.15 -6.97 -11.32
C THR A 106 -8.96 -8.27 -11.23
N GLN A 107 -9.95 -8.40 -12.11
CA GLN A 107 -10.78 -9.61 -12.21
C GLN A 107 -10.10 -10.68 -13.07
N ASN A 108 -9.45 -10.26 -14.16
CA ASN A 108 -8.78 -11.16 -15.10
C ASN A 108 -7.27 -10.90 -15.06
N MET A 109 -6.57 -11.65 -14.20
CA MET A 109 -5.11 -11.58 -14.08
C MET A 109 -4.42 -12.20 -15.30
N PRO A 110 -3.32 -11.61 -15.80
CA PRO A 110 -2.43 -12.31 -16.71
C PRO A 110 -1.93 -13.61 -16.06
N THR A 111 -1.86 -14.69 -16.84
CA THR A 111 -1.46 -16.02 -16.35
C THR A 111 -0.07 -16.44 -16.83
N SER A 112 0.61 -15.58 -17.60
CA SER A 112 1.93 -15.84 -18.18
C SER A 112 2.61 -14.54 -18.58
N GLY A 113 3.92 -14.60 -18.79
CA GLY A 113 4.74 -13.44 -19.15
C GLY A 113 5.12 -12.60 -17.94
N GLY A 114 5.90 -11.56 -18.17
CA GLY A 114 6.33 -10.62 -17.13
C GLY A 114 5.93 -9.18 -17.44
N ALA A 115 6.05 -8.33 -16.43
CA ALA A 115 5.79 -6.90 -16.53
C ALA A 115 6.66 -6.13 -15.54
N THR A 116 7.02 -4.90 -15.92
CA THR A 116 7.65 -3.94 -15.01
C THR A 116 6.62 -2.90 -14.59
N TYR A 117 6.70 -2.47 -13.33
CA TYR A 117 5.84 -1.43 -12.77
C TYR A 117 6.72 -0.35 -12.15
N SER A 118 6.33 0.90 -12.34
CA SER A 118 6.97 2.07 -11.72
C SER A 118 5.92 2.96 -11.11
N GLY A 119 6.24 3.56 -9.97
CA GLY A 119 5.33 4.45 -9.27
C GLY A 119 5.92 5.07 -8.01
N ASP A 120 5.05 5.28 -7.03
CA ASP A 120 5.33 6.10 -5.86
C ASP A 120 5.12 5.32 -4.55
N THR A 121 5.80 5.79 -3.51
CA THR A 121 5.62 5.29 -2.15
C THR A 121 5.61 6.44 -1.16
N ILE A 122 4.97 6.22 0.00
CA ILE A 122 5.03 7.07 1.17
C ILE A 122 5.31 6.20 2.40
N ILE A 123 6.28 6.62 3.22
CA ILE A 123 6.75 5.86 4.37
C ILE A 123 6.69 6.71 5.64
N SER A 124 6.35 6.08 6.75
CA SER A 124 6.61 6.57 8.10
C SER A 124 7.75 5.74 8.69
N VAL A 125 8.79 6.39 9.21
CA VAL A 125 9.96 5.72 9.82
C VAL A 125 10.29 6.34 11.16
N ARG A 126 10.84 5.54 12.09
CA ARG A 126 11.43 6.03 13.34
C ARG A 126 12.93 5.79 13.34
N ASN A 127 13.66 6.69 13.99
CA ASN A 127 15.08 6.53 14.31
C ASN A 127 16.02 6.34 13.10
N VAL A 128 15.64 6.86 11.93
CA VAL A 128 16.52 6.90 10.75
C VAL A 128 17.18 8.26 10.65
N TYR A 129 18.51 8.31 10.72
CA TYR A 129 19.24 9.57 10.62
C TYR A 129 18.99 10.26 9.27
N GLY A 130 18.66 11.55 9.32
CA GLY A 130 18.32 12.39 8.16
C GLY A 130 16.89 12.29 7.65
N LEU A 131 16.05 11.42 8.22
CA LEU A 131 14.60 11.45 8.02
C LEU A 131 13.93 11.93 9.30
N GLU A 132 13.08 12.95 9.18
CA GLU A 132 12.42 13.53 10.35
C GLU A 132 11.44 12.52 10.97
N PRO A 133 11.58 12.22 12.26
CA PRO A 133 10.64 11.34 12.95
C PRO A 133 9.28 12.04 13.03
N LYS A 134 8.20 11.25 12.86
CA LYS A 134 6.79 11.74 12.80
C LYS A 134 6.41 12.49 11.52
N GLU A 135 7.29 12.52 10.53
CA GLU A 135 6.92 12.95 9.17
C GLU A 135 6.80 11.76 8.22
N TYR A 136 6.01 11.97 7.17
CA TYR A 136 5.91 11.03 6.06
C TYR A 136 6.90 11.42 4.95
N HIS A 137 7.62 10.43 4.43
CA HIS A 137 8.62 10.63 3.39
C HIS A 137 8.14 9.97 2.10
N ARG A 138 8.17 10.69 0.98
CA ARG A 138 7.79 10.16 -0.32
C ARG A 138 9.00 9.61 -1.06
N GLY A 139 8.78 8.64 -1.92
CA GLY A 139 9.81 8.05 -2.76
C GLY A 139 9.23 7.38 -3.99
N SER A 140 10.05 6.56 -4.66
CA SER A 140 9.63 5.75 -5.79
C SER A 140 9.46 4.28 -5.41
N SER A 141 8.60 3.60 -6.16
CA SER A 141 8.44 2.14 -6.09
C SER A 141 8.66 1.52 -7.47
N GLU A 142 9.36 0.40 -7.52
CA GLU A 142 9.65 -0.34 -8.75
C GLU A 142 9.41 -1.83 -8.54
N PHE A 143 8.79 -2.50 -9.50
CA PHE A 143 8.50 -3.93 -9.41
C PHE A 143 8.73 -4.66 -10.73
N ASN A 144 9.27 -5.87 -10.64
CA ASN A 144 9.35 -6.86 -11.70
C ASN A 144 8.43 -8.02 -11.33
N VAL A 145 7.43 -8.26 -12.17
CA VAL A 145 6.40 -9.26 -11.96
C VAL A 145 6.56 -10.36 -13.00
N ASP A 146 6.53 -11.62 -12.57
CA ASP A 146 6.41 -12.79 -13.43
C ASP A 146 5.08 -13.49 -13.13
N PHE A 147 4.11 -13.33 -14.03
CA PHE A 147 2.78 -13.92 -13.89
C PHE A 147 2.76 -15.43 -14.09
N GLY A 148 3.72 -15.97 -14.85
CA GLY A 148 3.83 -17.40 -15.10
C GLY A 148 4.37 -18.14 -13.87
N ASN A 149 5.45 -17.60 -13.29
CA ASN A 149 6.04 -18.13 -12.06
C ASN A 149 5.34 -17.65 -10.79
N LYS A 150 4.43 -16.68 -10.91
CA LYS A 150 3.68 -16.05 -9.82
C LYS A 150 4.60 -15.37 -8.79
N THR A 151 5.69 -14.79 -9.25
CA THR A 151 6.66 -14.09 -8.40
C THR A 151 6.66 -12.59 -8.65
N LEU A 152 7.05 -11.85 -7.62
CA LEU A 152 7.21 -10.41 -7.67
C LEU A 152 8.45 -10.02 -6.87
N GLU A 153 9.36 -9.31 -7.53
CA GLU A 153 10.51 -8.65 -6.91
C GLU A 153 10.32 -7.14 -7.03
N GLY A 154 10.72 -6.37 -6.03
CA GLY A 154 10.58 -4.93 -6.10
C GLY A 154 11.44 -4.16 -5.12
N SER A 155 11.31 -2.84 -5.18
CA SER A 155 11.96 -1.96 -4.22
C SER A 155 11.16 -0.70 -3.96
N LEU A 156 11.29 -0.18 -2.74
CA LEU A 156 10.88 1.16 -2.34
C LEU A 156 12.16 1.98 -2.10
N ASN A 157 12.25 3.15 -2.73
CA ASN A 157 13.43 4.01 -2.69
C ASN A 157 13.05 5.39 -2.14
N ILE A 158 13.52 5.70 -0.94
CA ILE A 158 13.21 6.95 -0.25
C ILE A 158 14.43 7.88 -0.30
N PRO A 159 14.34 9.03 -0.99
CA PRO A 159 15.42 10.00 -1.03
C PRO A 159 15.77 10.50 0.38
N ASN A 160 17.07 10.53 0.68
CA ASN A 160 17.59 11.11 1.91
C ASN A 160 18.61 12.19 1.53
N ARG A 161 18.16 13.46 1.48
CA ARG A 161 18.80 14.56 0.72
C ARG A 161 20.32 14.69 0.91
N ASN A 162 20.85 14.40 2.09
CA ASN A 162 22.28 14.55 2.43
C ASN A 162 22.96 13.24 2.86
N LEU A 163 22.29 12.09 2.69
CA LEU A 163 22.77 10.79 3.13
C LEU A 163 22.45 9.71 2.09
N GLN A 164 22.77 8.46 2.40
CA GLN A 164 22.38 7.34 1.56
C GLN A 164 20.84 7.20 1.55
N PRO A 165 20.23 7.02 0.36
CA PRO A 165 18.80 6.71 0.26
C PRO A 165 18.43 5.49 1.08
N VAL A 166 17.23 5.49 1.64
CA VAL A 166 16.69 4.29 2.28
C VAL A 166 16.10 3.42 1.20
N LYS A 167 16.63 2.20 1.05
CA LYS A 167 16.13 1.19 0.12
C LYS A 167 15.50 0.05 0.90
N VAL A 168 14.30 -0.36 0.49
CA VAL A 168 13.61 -1.55 0.97
C VAL A 168 13.41 -2.48 -0.22
N GLU A 169 13.99 -3.67 -0.16
CA GLU A 169 13.80 -4.70 -1.17
C GLU A 169 12.59 -5.57 -0.81
N ILE A 170 11.84 -5.98 -1.83
CA ILE A 170 10.60 -6.73 -1.70
C ILE A 170 10.72 -8.04 -2.49
N ASN A 171 10.35 -9.14 -1.84
CA ASN A 171 10.21 -10.45 -2.46
C ASN A 171 8.84 -11.04 -2.08
N ALA A 172 7.97 -11.27 -3.07
CA ALA A 172 6.60 -11.70 -2.85
C ALA A 172 6.11 -12.77 -3.84
N GLN A 173 5.05 -13.46 -3.44
CA GLN A 173 4.36 -14.48 -4.23
C GLN A 173 2.94 -14.02 -4.55
N ILE A 174 2.47 -14.33 -5.75
CA ILE A 174 1.17 -13.94 -6.28
C ILE A 174 0.16 -15.07 -6.07
N SER A 175 -0.99 -14.73 -5.49
CA SER A 175 -2.14 -15.61 -5.31
C SER A 175 -3.42 -14.90 -5.74
N GLY A 176 -4.04 -15.38 -6.81
CA GLY A 176 -5.15 -14.68 -7.45
C GLY A 176 -4.69 -13.31 -7.96
N ASN A 177 -5.36 -12.24 -7.53
CA ASN A 177 -4.98 -10.85 -7.80
C ASN A 177 -4.22 -10.19 -6.65
N SER A 178 -3.82 -10.95 -5.63
CA SER A 178 -3.13 -10.45 -4.45
C SER A 178 -1.68 -10.95 -4.44
N PHE A 179 -0.81 -10.27 -3.69
CA PHE A 179 0.54 -10.73 -3.43
C PHE A 179 0.92 -10.49 -1.97
N THR A 180 1.75 -11.38 -1.43
CA THR A 180 2.28 -11.29 -0.06
C THR A 180 3.72 -11.75 -0.03
N GLY A 181 4.52 -11.19 0.87
CA GLY A 181 5.94 -11.51 0.93
C GLY A 181 6.67 -10.82 2.06
N THR A 182 7.99 -10.74 1.91
CA THR A 182 8.90 -10.17 2.91
C THR A 182 9.63 -8.96 2.37
N THR A 183 10.10 -8.12 3.29
CA THR A 183 10.99 -7.02 2.98
C THR A 183 12.37 -7.21 3.61
N ASP A 184 13.40 -6.74 2.92
CA ASP A 184 14.78 -6.70 3.40
C ASP A 184 15.35 -5.28 3.23
N SER A 185 16.13 -4.81 4.21
CA SER A 185 16.77 -3.50 4.17
C SER A 185 18.01 -3.48 5.03
N THR A 186 19.05 -2.77 4.58
CA THR A 186 20.25 -2.53 5.37
C THR A 186 20.09 -1.41 6.40
N THR A 187 19.01 -0.63 6.30
CA THR A 187 18.75 0.55 7.15
C THR A 187 17.53 0.38 8.04
N LEU A 188 16.53 -0.37 7.58
CA LEU A 188 15.29 -0.64 8.31
C LEU A 188 15.22 -2.10 8.75
N SER A 189 14.41 -2.39 9.76
CA SER A 189 14.14 -3.77 10.16
C SER A 189 13.45 -4.55 9.02
N ASN A 190 13.71 -5.85 8.92
CA ASN A 190 12.94 -6.73 8.04
C ASN A 190 11.45 -6.69 8.39
N GLY A 191 10.63 -7.01 7.40
CA GLY A 191 9.19 -6.81 7.48
C GLY A 191 8.40 -7.71 6.55
N GLN A 192 7.11 -7.42 6.47
CA GLN A 192 6.14 -8.08 5.59
C GLN A 192 5.64 -7.09 4.55
N VAL A 193 5.23 -7.61 3.40
CA VAL A 193 4.53 -6.86 2.37
C VAL A 193 3.24 -7.58 2.00
N GLU A 194 2.20 -6.80 1.73
CA GLU A 194 0.98 -7.26 1.08
C GLU A 194 0.55 -6.27 -0.01
N GLY A 195 -0.23 -6.73 -0.97
CA GLY A 195 -0.86 -5.86 -1.94
C GLY A 195 -1.70 -6.60 -2.95
N LYS A 196 -2.23 -5.84 -3.91
CA LYS A 196 -3.11 -6.34 -4.97
C LYS A 196 -2.82 -5.68 -6.32
N PHE A 197 -3.27 -6.35 -7.37
CA PHE A 197 -3.30 -5.85 -8.74
C PHE A 197 -4.66 -5.26 -9.08
N TYR A 198 -4.68 -4.17 -9.84
CA TYR A 198 -5.84 -3.34 -10.09
C TYR A 198 -6.02 -3.00 -11.57
N GLY A 199 -7.28 -2.77 -11.94
CA GLY A 199 -7.70 -2.43 -13.28
C GLY A 199 -7.56 -3.57 -14.30
N ASN A 200 -7.87 -3.28 -15.56
CA ASN A 200 -7.81 -4.28 -16.62
C ASN A 200 -6.39 -4.82 -16.82
N ASN A 201 -6.26 -6.15 -16.90
CA ASN A 201 -4.99 -6.86 -17.12
C ASN A 201 -3.87 -6.47 -16.14
N ALA A 202 -4.22 -6.19 -14.88
CA ALA A 202 -3.28 -5.79 -13.85
C ALA A 202 -2.45 -4.56 -14.24
N LYS A 203 -3.06 -3.54 -14.86
CA LYS A 203 -2.33 -2.34 -15.30
C LYS A 203 -1.77 -1.51 -14.15
N GLU A 204 -2.30 -1.67 -12.94
CA GLU A 204 -1.85 -1.00 -11.73
C GLU A 204 -1.67 -2.01 -10.60
N MET A 205 -0.87 -1.67 -9.59
CA MET A 205 -0.72 -2.42 -8.35
C MET A 205 -0.54 -1.46 -7.19
N ALA A 206 -0.97 -1.85 -5.99
CA ALA A 206 -0.75 -1.09 -4.77
C ALA A 206 -0.70 -2.02 -3.56
N GLY A 207 -0.07 -1.56 -2.46
CA GLY A 207 0.11 -2.39 -1.28
C GLY A 207 0.68 -1.63 -0.08
N LEU A 208 0.93 -2.40 0.98
CA LEU A 208 1.52 -1.96 2.23
C LEU A 208 2.77 -2.79 2.55
N ALA A 209 3.76 -2.15 3.15
CA ALA A 209 4.89 -2.81 3.77
C ALA A 209 5.01 -2.36 5.23
N GLN A 210 5.42 -3.27 6.12
CA GLN A 210 5.54 -2.98 7.54
C GLN A 210 6.70 -3.75 8.16
N GLY A 211 7.53 -3.05 8.94
CA GLY A 211 8.60 -3.67 9.72
C GLY A 211 8.04 -4.58 10.82
N ASN A 212 8.66 -5.73 11.05
CA ASN A 212 8.20 -6.69 12.06
C ASN A 212 8.23 -6.12 13.49
N ASP A 213 9.09 -5.13 13.74
CA ASP A 213 9.20 -4.40 15.00
C ASP A 213 8.29 -3.17 15.09
N GLN A 214 7.48 -2.92 14.05
CA GLN A 214 6.57 -1.77 13.92
C GLN A 214 7.26 -0.40 13.97
N SER A 215 8.57 -0.34 13.71
CA SER A 215 9.34 0.91 13.64
C SER A 215 9.11 1.71 12.36
N TRP A 216 8.57 1.08 11.31
CA TRP A 216 8.23 1.70 10.05
C TRP A 216 7.05 1.01 9.35
N ASN A 217 6.38 1.77 8.49
CA ASN A 217 5.36 1.28 7.56
C ASN A 217 5.35 2.15 6.30
N ALA A 218 4.98 1.54 5.17
CA ALA A 218 4.89 2.22 3.88
C ALA A 218 3.61 1.83 3.13
N ALA A 219 3.04 2.77 2.39
CA ALA A 219 2.08 2.52 1.33
C ALA A 219 2.75 2.80 -0.01
N PHE A 220 2.38 2.03 -1.03
CA PHE A 220 2.92 2.19 -2.38
C PHE A 220 1.89 1.87 -3.44
N GLY A 221 2.11 2.41 -4.63
CA GLY A 221 1.39 2.05 -5.83
C GLY A 221 2.21 2.30 -7.08
N ALA A 222 1.99 1.48 -8.10
CA ALA A 222 2.76 1.49 -9.33
C ALA A 222 1.91 1.12 -10.55
N ALA A 223 2.27 1.71 -11.69
CA ALA A 223 1.64 1.45 -12.97
C ALA A 223 2.57 0.65 -13.88
N LYS A 224 1.98 -0.27 -14.64
CA LYS A 224 2.65 -1.08 -15.64
C LYS A 224 3.27 -0.19 -16.74
N GLN A 225 4.52 -0.46 -17.10
CA GLN A 225 5.24 0.26 -18.16
C GLN A 225 4.99 -0.33 -19.56
#